data_AF-A0A4S8L3T8-F1
#
_entry.id   AF-A0A4S8L3T8-F1
#
_cell.length_a   1.000
_cell.length_b   1.000
_cell.length_c   1.000
_cell.angle_alpha   90.00
_cell.angle_beta   90.00
_cell.angle_gamma   90.00
#
_symmetry.space_group_name_H-M   'P 1'
#
loop_
_entity.id
_entity.type
_entity.pdbx_description
1 polymer ?
#
loop_
_entity_poly.entity_id
_entity_poly.type
_entity_poly.pdbx_seq_one_letter_code
_entity_poly.pdbx_strand_id
1 'polypeptide(L)'
;LLQLVNSLQSKLEIGSPLASLYLLGLPDHYVSHTFVDFWWQTFIGAVQADINEDSLSRRMEEKVVLRADQEKLYGTSYVDHYRFRPEEYENLTLYEWIQTSGIRKIPQPRKKKDTVNE
;
A
#
# COMPACT_ATOMS: atom_id res chain seq x y z
N LEU A 1 14.83 5.80 25.52
CA LEU A 1 13.78 4.77 25.70
C LEU A 1 12.42 5.36 26.04
N LEU A 2 12.30 6.13 27.14
CA LEU A 2 11.02 6.72 27.59
C LEU A 2 10.29 7.55 26.52
N GLN A 3 11.00 8.40 25.77
CA GLN A 3 10.39 9.18 24.69
C GLN A 3 9.87 8.31 23.52
N LEU A 4 10.51 7.16 23.25
CA LEU A 4 10.06 6.19 22.25
C LEU A 4 8.82 5.44 22.75
N VAL A 5 8.84 5.02 24.01
CA VAL A 5 7.70 4.35 24.67
C VAL A 5 6.48 5.26 24.71
N ASN A 6 6.64 6.52 25.09
CA ASN A 6 5.54 7.49 25.13
C ASN A 6 4.95 7.78 23.73
N SER A 7 5.78 7.74 22.69
CA SER A 7 5.35 7.89 21.29
C SER A 7 4.63 6.65 20.74
N LEU A 8 5.04 5.45 21.17
CA LEU A 8 4.41 4.18 20.79
C LEU A 8 3.08 3.98 21.52
N GLN A 9 3.02 4.32 22.81
CA GLN A 9 1.82 4.24 23.62
C GLN A 9 0.67 5.05 23.03
N SER A 10 0.93 6.25 22.51
CA SER A 10 -0.11 7.08 21.88
C SER A 10 -0.52 6.60 20.49
N LYS A 11 0.35 5.88 19.77
CA LYS A 11 0.07 5.38 18.41
C LYS A 11 -0.58 4.02 18.36
N LEU A 12 -0.29 3.17 19.34
CA LEU A 12 -0.77 1.79 19.40
C LEU A 12 -1.83 1.59 20.48
N GLU A 13 -2.11 2.62 21.30
CA GLU A 13 -3.01 2.54 22.48
C GLU A 13 -2.61 1.46 23.49
N ILE A 14 -1.34 1.06 23.44
CA ILE A 14 -0.76 0.01 24.27
C ILE A 14 -0.13 0.63 25.52
N GLY A 15 -0.31 -0.01 26.68
CA GLY A 15 0.33 0.42 27.93
C GLY A 15 1.86 0.50 27.83
N SER A 16 2.44 1.48 28.52
CA SER A 16 3.90 1.71 28.61
C SER A 16 4.75 0.44 28.85
N PRO A 17 4.33 -0.52 29.71
CA PRO A 17 5.07 -1.77 29.91
C PRO A 17 5.11 -2.64 28.65
N LEU A 18 3.98 -2.82 27.98
CA LEU A 18 3.88 -3.64 26.78
C LEU A 18 4.63 -3.00 25.61
N ALA A 19 4.56 -1.67 25.44
CA ALA A 19 5.38 -0.95 24.45
C ALA A 19 6.88 -1.10 24.70
N SER A 20 7.31 -1.18 25.96
CA SER A 20 8.70 -1.47 26.32
C SER A 20 9.09 -2.92 26.00
N LEU A 21 8.19 -3.89 26.21
CA LEU A 21 8.36 -5.29 25.78
C LEU A 21 8.60 -5.41 24.27
N TYR A 22 7.82 -4.69 23.45
CA TYR A 22 8.02 -4.62 22.00
C TYR A 22 9.41 -4.07 21.63
N LEU A 23 9.88 -3.02 22.32
CA LEU A 23 11.21 -2.44 22.09
C LEU A 23 12.37 -3.36 22.51
N LEU A 24 12.16 -4.22 23.51
CA LEU A 24 13.14 -5.22 23.94
C LEU A 24 13.18 -6.45 23.01
N GLY A 25 12.27 -6.55 22.04
CA GLY A 25 12.24 -7.68 21.10
C GLY A 25 11.84 -9.01 21.76
N LEU A 26 11.09 -8.96 22.86
CA LEU A 26 10.60 -10.18 23.50
C LEU A 26 9.57 -10.87 22.57
N PRO A 27 9.60 -12.21 22.45
CA PRO A 27 8.80 -12.97 21.48
C PRO A 27 7.30 -13.07 21.83
N ASP A 28 6.78 -12.15 22.64
CA ASP A 28 5.37 -12.06 23.03
C ASP A 28 4.57 -11.32 21.96
N HIS A 29 4.48 -11.90 20.77
CA HIS A 29 3.63 -11.44 19.69
C HIS A 29 2.60 -12.51 19.37
N TYR A 30 1.41 -12.40 19.97
CA TYR A 30 0.23 -13.11 19.46
C TYR A 30 -0.29 -12.40 18.21
N VAL A 31 0.21 -12.80 17.04
CA VAL A 31 -0.40 -12.47 15.75
C VAL A 31 -0.91 -13.77 15.16
N SER A 32 -2.18 -14.11 15.45
CA SER A 32 -2.78 -15.33 14.90
C SER A 32 -2.98 -15.24 13.39
N HIS A 33 -3.29 -14.04 12.88
CA HIS A 33 -3.58 -13.79 11.47
C HIS A 33 -3.02 -12.45 11.02
N THR A 34 -2.60 -12.40 9.77
CA THR A 34 -2.26 -11.17 9.05
C THR A 34 -3.32 -10.93 7.98
N PHE A 35 -3.71 -9.68 7.81
CA PHE A 35 -4.66 -9.27 6.78
C PHE A 35 -3.94 -8.45 5.73
N VAL A 36 -4.35 -8.63 4.47
CA VAL A 36 -3.88 -7.83 3.35
C VAL A 36 -5.05 -7.00 2.85
N ASP A 37 -4.81 -5.72 2.63
CA ASP A 37 -5.82 -4.81 2.12
C ASP A 37 -6.22 -5.18 0.69
N PHE A 38 -7.53 -5.31 0.47
CA PHE A 38 -8.08 -5.57 -0.86
C PHE A 38 -9.24 -4.64 -1.19
N TRP A 39 -9.04 -3.81 -2.21
CA TRP A 39 -10.03 -2.88 -2.73
C TRP A 39 -10.99 -3.55 -3.73
N TRP A 40 -11.76 -4.53 -3.25
CA TRP A 40 -12.66 -5.35 -4.08
C TRP A 40 -13.69 -4.53 -4.87
N GLN A 41 -14.32 -3.53 -4.23
CA GLN A 41 -15.41 -2.78 -4.85
C GLN A 41 -14.94 -1.97 -6.07
N THR A 42 -13.79 -1.32 -5.98
CA THR A 42 -13.22 -0.54 -7.08
C THR A 42 -12.74 -1.47 -8.20
N PHE A 43 -12.19 -2.64 -7.87
CA PHE A 43 -11.86 -3.66 -8.87
C PHE A 43 -13.08 -4.13 -9.67
N ILE A 44 -14.16 -4.49 -8.98
CA ILE A 44 -15.38 -4.95 -9.64
C ILE A 44 -15.97 -3.85 -10.50
N GLY A 45 -15.93 -2.59 -10.04
CA GLY A 45 -16.31 -1.44 -10.85
C GLY A 45 -15.47 -1.31 -12.13
N ALA A 46 -14.16 -1.54 -12.06
CA ALA A 46 -13.28 -1.52 -13.22
C ALA A 46 -13.59 -2.68 -14.20
N VAL A 47 -13.79 -3.90 -13.69
CA VAL A 47 -14.15 -5.07 -14.52
C VAL A 47 -15.52 -4.88 -15.17
N GLN A 48 -16.50 -4.33 -14.45
CA GLN A 48 -17.82 -4.04 -15.01
C GLN A 48 -17.76 -3.00 -16.13
N ALA A 49 -16.90 -1.99 -15.99
CA ALA A 49 -16.69 -0.99 -17.03
C ALA A 49 -16.03 -1.58 -18.29
N ASP A 50 -15.11 -2.54 -18.13
CA ASP A 50 -14.47 -3.22 -19.26
C ASP A 50 -15.45 -4.16 -20.00
N ILE A 51 -16.45 -4.73 -19.30
CA ILE A 51 -17.46 -5.62 -19.90
C ILE A 51 -18.63 -4.85 -20.51
N ASN A 52 -19.13 -3.81 -19.81
CA ASN A 52 -20.32 -3.05 -20.19
C ASN A 52 -20.02 -1.55 -20.18
N GLU A 53 -19.91 -0.95 -21.37
CA GLU A 53 -19.59 0.47 -21.54
C GLU A 53 -20.68 1.41 -20.96
N ASP A 54 -21.94 0.96 -20.88
CA ASP A 54 -23.05 1.73 -20.28
C ASP A 54 -22.99 1.83 -18.75
N SER A 55 -22.14 1.03 -18.08
CA SER A 55 -22.01 1.03 -16.62
C SER A 55 -21.19 2.19 -16.05
N LEU A 56 -20.61 3.04 -16.92
CA LEU A 56 -19.80 4.21 -16.56
C LEU A 56 -20.51 5.20 -15.63
N SER A 57 -21.84 5.23 -15.65
CA SER A 57 -22.68 6.08 -14.79
C SER A 57 -22.73 5.64 -13.32
N ARG A 58 -22.36 4.38 -13.01
CA ARG A 58 -22.27 3.83 -11.65
C ARG A 58 -20.81 3.74 -11.16
N ARG A 59 -19.92 4.57 -11.70
CA ARG A 59 -18.54 4.63 -11.19
C ARG A 59 -18.57 5.04 -9.72
N MET A 60 -18.16 4.11 -8.85
CA MET A 60 -17.80 4.46 -7.48
C MET A 60 -16.64 5.44 -7.54
N GLU A 61 -16.69 6.50 -6.72
CA GLU A 61 -15.63 7.49 -6.64
C GLU A 61 -14.33 6.82 -6.19
N GLU A 62 -13.41 6.63 -7.13
CA GLU A 62 -12.10 6.04 -6.86
C GLU A 62 -11.08 7.14 -6.59
N LYS A 63 -10.38 7.04 -5.45
CA LYS A 63 -9.28 7.94 -5.13
C LYS A 63 -8.04 7.54 -5.92
N VAL A 64 -7.73 8.31 -6.95
CA VAL A 64 -6.53 8.14 -7.76
C VAL A 64 -5.42 9.08 -7.31
N VAL A 65 -4.17 8.61 -7.38
CA VAL A 65 -2.98 9.42 -7.19
C VAL A 65 -2.50 9.87 -8.57
N LEU A 66 -2.51 11.17 -8.84
CA LEU A 66 -1.95 11.70 -10.07
C LEU A 66 -0.43 11.65 -10.02
N ARG A 67 0.18 11.00 -11.01
CA ARG A 67 1.62 11.01 -11.25
C ARG A 67 1.91 11.74 -12.55
N ALA A 68 2.86 12.65 -12.49
CA ALA A 68 3.42 13.30 -13.67
C ALA A 68 4.77 12.64 -13.96
N ASP A 69 4.91 12.11 -15.17
CA ASP A 69 6.19 11.86 -15.80
C ASP A 69 6.46 12.96 -16.84
N GLN A 70 7.70 13.07 -17.34
CA GLN A 70 8.29 14.21 -18.05
C GLN A 70 7.36 14.98 -19.01
N GLU A 71 6.41 14.31 -19.69
CA GLU A 71 5.40 14.96 -20.54
C GLU A 71 3.96 14.40 -20.38
N LYS A 72 3.72 13.48 -19.44
CA LYS A 72 2.41 12.79 -19.33
C LYS A 72 1.92 12.70 -17.89
N LEU A 73 0.68 13.15 -17.69
CA LEU A 73 -0.07 12.96 -16.45
C LEU A 73 -0.87 11.67 -16.55
N TYR A 74 -0.71 10.77 -15.58
CA TYR A 74 -1.54 9.58 -15.44
C TYR A 74 -2.02 9.42 -14.01
N GLY A 75 -3.25 8.94 -13.85
CA GLY A 75 -3.78 8.50 -12.57
C GLY A 75 -3.28 7.10 -12.27
N THR A 76 -2.83 6.86 -11.05
CA THR A 76 -2.53 5.52 -10.54
C THR A 76 -3.44 5.23 -9.35
N SER A 77 -4.08 4.07 -9.36
CA SER A 77 -4.84 3.51 -8.25
C SER A 77 -4.15 2.27 -7.67
N TYR A 78 -4.57 1.87 -6.47
CA TYR A 78 -4.24 0.56 -5.90
C TYR A 78 -4.76 -0.60 -6.75
N VAL A 79 -5.85 -0.39 -7.49
CA VAL A 79 -6.44 -1.40 -8.38
C VAL A 79 -5.51 -1.76 -9.54
N ASP A 80 -4.73 -0.79 -10.01
CA ASP A 80 -3.83 -0.97 -11.15
C ASP A 80 -2.79 -2.06 -10.91
N HIS A 81 -2.39 -2.28 -9.66
CA HIS A 81 -1.37 -3.26 -9.29
C HIS A 81 -1.75 -4.70 -9.65
N TYR A 82 -3.02 -5.07 -9.48
CA TYR A 82 -3.50 -6.39 -9.84
C TYR A 82 -4.29 -6.41 -11.14
N ARG A 83 -4.78 -5.27 -11.63
CA ARG A 83 -5.34 -5.14 -12.99
C ARG A 83 -4.27 -5.38 -14.05
N PHE A 84 -3.09 -4.79 -13.88
CA PHE A 84 -1.96 -4.91 -14.80
C PHE A 84 -0.92 -5.92 -14.29
N ARG A 85 -1.39 -7.00 -13.66
CA ARG A 85 -0.50 -8.08 -13.21
C ARG A 85 0.23 -8.72 -14.39
N PRO A 86 1.51 -9.11 -14.25
CA PRO A 86 2.26 -9.75 -15.35
C PRO A 86 1.60 -11.08 -15.80
N GLU A 87 1.70 -11.38 -17.09
CA GLU A 87 1.16 -12.61 -17.70
C GLU A 87 1.77 -13.89 -17.09
N GLU A 88 3.01 -13.82 -16.59
CA GLU A 88 3.68 -14.92 -15.88
C GLU A 88 2.90 -15.43 -14.65
N TYR A 89 2.03 -14.58 -14.08
CA TYR A 89 1.20 -14.88 -12.91
C TYR A 89 -0.28 -15.03 -13.27
N GLU A 90 -0.62 -15.22 -14.54
CA GLU A 90 -2.02 -15.37 -14.97
C GLU A 90 -2.67 -16.63 -14.41
N ASN A 91 -1.87 -17.67 -14.20
CA ASN A 91 -2.28 -18.93 -13.56
C ASN A 91 -2.65 -18.78 -12.08
N LEU A 92 -2.21 -17.70 -11.41
CA LEU A 92 -2.59 -17.43 -10.03
C LEU A 92 -3.96 -16.76 -9.98
N THR A 93 -4.78 -17.19 -9.02
CA THR A 93 -6.02 -16.49 -8.73
C THR A 93 -5.71 -15.09 -8.21
N LEU A 94 -6.65 -14.15 -8.38
CA LEU A 94 -6.49 -12.80 -7.84
C LEU A 94 -6.27 -12.83 -6.31
N TYR A 95 -6.94 -13.74 -5.62
CA TYR A 95 -6.79 -13.94 -4.18
C TYR A 95 -5.36 -14.32 -3.78
N GLU A 96 -4.80 -15.34 -4.42
CA GLU A 96 -3.42 -15.79 -4.16
C GLU A 96 -2.40 -14.70 -4.50
N TRP A 97 -2.62 -13.97 -5.60
CA TRP A 97 -1.78 -12.85 -5.98
C TRP A 97 -1.78 -11.77 -4.90
N ILE A 98 -2.94 -11.35 -4.42
CA ILE A 98 -3.04 -10.29 -3.40
C ILE A 98 -2.34 -10.72 -2.12
N GLN A 99 -2.53 -11.96 -1.67
CA GLN A 99 -1.89 -12.47 -0.45
C GLN A 99 -0.37 -12.52 -0.52
N THR A 100 0.19 -12.78 -1.70
CA THR A 100 1.64 -12.94 -1.90
C THR A 100 2.32 -11.67 -2.41
N SER A 101 1.57 -10.74 -3.00
CA SER A 101 2.09 -9.51 -3.57
C SER A 101 2.55 -8.52 -2.49
N GLY A 102 3.69 -7.87 -2.71
CA GLY A 102 4.23 -6.87 -1.80
C GLY A 102 4.72 -5.65 -2.56
N ILE A 103 4.07 -4.50 -2.36
CA ILE A 103 4.49 -3.24 -2.97
C ILE A 103 5.71 -2.71 -2.20
N ARG A 104 6.86 -2.62 -2.89
CA ARG A 104 8.07 -2.02 -2.33
C ARG A 104 8.31 -0.66 -2.97
N LYS A 105 8.52 0.36 -2.14
CA LYS A 105 8.98 1.67 -2.64
C LYS A 105 10.43 1.53 -3.09
N ILE A 106 10.70 1.91 -4.34
CA ILE A 106 12.06 2.02 -4.82
C ILE A 106 12.72 3.18 -4.06
N PRO A 107 13.83 2.95 -3.34
CA PRO A 107 14.52 4.03 -2.63
C PRO A 107 15.00 5.06 -3.64
N GLN A 108 14.56 6.32 -3.49
CA GLN A 108 15.07 7.38 -4.34
C GLN A 108 16.52 7.70 -3.98
N PRO A 109 17.41 7.88 -4.98
CA PRO A 109 18.76 8.33 -4.71
C PRO A 109 18.71 9.69 -4.00
N ARG A 110 19.44 9.82 -2.89
CA ARG A 110 19.56 11.10 -2.19
C ARG A 110 20.14 12.12 -3.17
N LYS A 111 19.42 13.20 -3.47
CA LYS A 111 19.98 14.36 -4.18
C LYS A 111 21.18 14.84 -3.37
N LYS A 112 22.39 14.80 -3.96
CA LYS A 112 23.57 15.44 -3.36
C LYS A 112 23.25 16.92 -3.23
N LYS A 113 23.41 17.49 -2.03
CA LYS A 113 23.34 18.94 -1.86
C LYS A 113 24.52 19.53 -2.62
N ASP A 114 24.25 20.39 -3.59
CA ASP A 114 25.28 21.17 -4.25
C ASP A 114 25.93 22.06 -3.18
N THR A 115 27.20 21.78 -2.87
CA THR A 115 28.04 22.69 -2.11
C THR A 115 28.27 23.92 -2.97
N VAL A 116 27.56 25.00 -2.65
CA VAL A 116 27.91 26.36 -3.10
C VAL A 116 29.27 26.67 -2.47
N ASN A 117 30.32 26.68 -3.29
CA ASN A 117 31.61 27.22 -2.89
C ASN A 117 31.50 28.74 -2.94
N GLU A 118 31.68 29.37 -1.78
CA GLU A 118 31.82 30.81 -1.57
C GLU A 118 33.25 31.26 -1.91
#